data_AF-A0A1D6F793-F1
#
_entry.id   AF-A0A1D6F793-F1
#
_cell.length_a   1.000
_cell.length_b   1.000
_cell.length_c   1.000
_cell.angle_alpha   90.00
_cell.angle_beta   90.00
_cell.angle_gamma   90.00
#
_symmetry.space_group_name_H-M   'P 1'
#
loop_
_entity.id
_entity.type
_entity.pdbx_description
1 polymer ?
#
loop_
_entity_poly.entity_id
_entity_poly.type
_entity_poly.pdbx_seq_one_letter_code
_entity_poly.pdbx_strand_id
1 'polypeptide(L)'
;MRCSLTMCLQVLWLSTLQLLHQSTIKIMELQCGNCCGMLSAYLKFRCNEHGREDCTMTSSVESSFHSACLIWQDPGRILLHIVTDALNYPAMMMWFLTNPPTPSVIQIQSLDDLKWLPGDFSSRFKLKGVRDPRYTSALNHLRFYLPEVFPSLSKVLLLDHDVVVQNDLSGLWDLDMKGKVTGAVDTCTSSEGFRQLDSLIDFSNPSVFNELDPKACAFAFGMNIFDLNEWRKQGLSTTYHRWFQLGKSEKLWKAGSLPLGQVVFYNRTLPLDHRWHVLGLGHDSSIGRDELESASVIHYSGKLKPWLEISIPKYRGYWNRYLNYDNPHLQQCNIHG
;
A
#
# COMPACT_ATOMS: atom_id res chain seq x y z
N MET A 1 -9.50 -38.32 4.01
CA MET A 1 -8.09 -38.01 4.34
C MET A 1 -8.06 -36.70 5.11
N ARG A 2 -7.04 -36.43 5.94
CA ARG A 2 -6.93 -35.14 6.64
C ARG A 2 -6.33 -34.10 5.69
N CYS A 3 -7.04 -33.03 5.39
CA CYS A 3 -6.43 -31.86 4.76
C CYS A 3 -5.53 -31.16 5.80
N SER A 4 -4.26 -30.99 5.49
CA SER A 4 -3.39 -30.10 6.26
C SER A 4 -3.73 -28.66 5.91
N LEU A 5 -3.87 -27.79 6.92
CA LEU A 5 -4.00 -26.35 6.71
C LEU A 5 -2.62 -25.77 6.39
N THR A 6 -2.22 -25.86 5.12
CA THR A 6 -1.04 -25.17 4.60
C THR A 6 -1.33 -23.67 4.57
N MET A 7 -0.50 -22.86 5.22
CA MET A 7 -0.59 -21.40 5.15
C MET A 7 -0.34 -20.91 3.71
N CYS A 8 -1.38 -20.39 3.05
CA CYS A 8 -1.23 -19.48 1.92
C CYS A 8 -0.86 -18.09 2.44
N LEU A 9 -0.23 -17.30 1.59
CA LEU A 9 0.37 -16.03 1.99
C LEU A 9 -0.19 -14.88 1.16
N GLN A 10 -0.71 -13.87 1.84
CA GLN A 10 -1.51 -12.84 1.21
C GLN A 10 -0.75 -11.51 1.21
N VAL A 11 -0.31 -11.13 0.02
CA VAL A 11 0.60 -10.01 -0.23
C VAL A 11 -0.17 -8.86 -0.85
N LEU A 12 0.13 -7.65 -0.39
CA LEU A 12 -0.57 -6.44 -0.76
C LEU A 12 0.28 -5.48 -1.55
N TRP A 13 -0.37 -4.70 -2.42
CA TRP A 13 0.24 -3.81 -3.42
C TRP A 13 -0.74 -2.70 -3.76
N LEU A 14 -0.45 -1.75 -4.66
CA LEU A 14 -1.39 -0.65 -4.99
C LEU A 14 -1.19 -0.05 -6.39
N SER A 15 -2.07 0.88 -6.78
CA SER A 15 -1.80 1.93 -7.79
C SER A 15 -2.93 2.95 -7.93
N THR A 16 -2.56 4.18 -8.22
CA THR A 16 -3.33 5.09 -9.09
C THR A 16 -2.39 6.16 -9.61
N LEU A 17 -2.57 6.61 -10.86
CA LEU A 17 -1.91 7.84 -11.30
C LEU A 17 -2.69 8.63 -12.34
N GLN A 18 -3.23 9.74 -11.88
CA GLN A 18 -3.33 10.98 -12.65
C GLN A 18 -2.52 12.05 -11.90
N LEU A 19 -2.20 13.16 -12.56
CA LEU A 19 -1.31 14.18 -12.01
C LEU A 19 -1.84 14.73 -10.66
N LEU A 20 -0.95 14.77 -9.67
CA LEU A 20 -1.22 15.14 -8.27
C LEU A 20 -2.14 14.18 -7.49
N HIS A 21 -1.53 13.06 -7.08
CA HIS A 21 -1.97 12.12 -6.05
C HIS A 21 -3.24 11.29 -6.35
N GLN A 22 -3.12 9.97 -6.20
CA GLN A 22 -4.04 9.20 -5.37
C GLN A 22 -3.33 7.99 -4.78
N SER A 23 -3.82 7.52 -3.64
CA SER A 23 -3.30 6.35 -2.93
C SER A 23 -4.41 5.31 -2.82
N THR A 24 -4.06 4.03 -2.83
CA THR A 24 -4.96 2.87 -2.75
C THR A 24 -4.86 2.18 -1.36
N ILE A 25 -5.58 1.06 -1.09
CA ILE A 25 -5.23 -0.10 -0.21
C ILE A 25 -6.13 -1.32 -0.53
N LYS A 26 -5.59 -2.55 -0.43
CA LYS A 26 -5.91 -3.84 -1.15
C LYS A 26 -6.41 -4.99 -0.18
N ILE A 27 -6.49 -6.30 -0.58
CA ILE A 27 -7.01 -7.58 0.10
C ILE A 27 -8.52 -7.90 -0.27
N MET A 28 -9.28 -9.03 -0.30
CA MET A 28 -9.38 -10.53 -0.08
C MET A 28 -10.11 -11.16 -1.31
N GLU A 29 -10.59 -12.42 -1.43
CA GLU A 29 -10.27 -13.83 -1.07
C GLU A 29 -11.22 -14.77 -1.91
N LEU A 30 -10.83 -16.03 -2.13
CA LEU A 30 -11.49 -17.03 -2.99
C LEU A 30 -11.95 -18.30 -2.25
N GLN A 31 -13.13 -18.82 -2.63
CA GLN A 31 -13.47 -20.24 -2.51
C GLN A 31 -13.17 -20.98 -3.82
N CYS A 32 -12.82 -22.26 -3.74
CA CYS A 32 -12.51 -23.09 -4.90
C CYS A 32 -13.76 -23.81 -5.44
N GLY A 33 -14.04 -23.67 -6.74
CA GLY A 33 -15.13 -24.36 -7.43
C GLY A 33 -15.10 -24.14 -8.95
N ASN A 34 -15.40 -25.19 -9.72
CA ASN A 34 -15.36 -25.15 -11.19
C ASN A 34 -16.53 -24.34 -11.79
N CYS A 35 -16.29 -23.53 -12.84
CA CYS A 35 -16.83 -23.77 -14.19
C CYS A 35 -16.59 -22.61 -15.20
N CYS A 36 -16.83 -22.93 -16.47
CA CYS A 36 -16.70 -22.10 -17.67
C CYS A 36 -17.47 -20.77 -17.66
N GLY A 37 -17.02 -19.79 -18.45
CA GLY A 37 -17.86 -18.63 -18.83
C GLY A 37 -17.18 -17.61 -19.76
N MET A 38 -17.56 -17.60 -21.04
CA MET A 38 -17.22 -16.52 -21.98
C MET A 38 -17.88 -15.20 -21.59
N LEU A 39 -17.19 -14.07 -21.77
CA LEU A 39 -17.84 -12.84 -22.24
C LEU A 39 -16.84 -11.92 -22.96
N SER A 40 -17.28 -11.33 -24.06
CA SER A 40 -16.52 -10.40 -24.91
C SER A 40 -17.14 -9.00 -24.87
N ALA A 41 -16.39 -8.03 -25.38
CA ALA A 41 -16.71 -6.60 -25.49
C ALA A 41 -16.83 -5.83 -24.15
N TYR A 42 -15.91 -4.88 -23.94
CA TYR A 42 -16.23 -3.44 -23.90
C TYR A 42 -14.96 -2.58 -24.03
N LEU A 43 -14.18 -2.79 -25.12
CA LEU A 43 -12.93 -2.07 -25.36
C LEU A 43 -13.17 -0.63 -25.83
N LYS A 44 -13.20 0.30 -24.87
CA LYS A 44 -12.91 1.71 -25.13
C LYS A 44 -12.25 2.37 -23.91
N PHE A 45 -10.97 2.05 -23.70
CA PHE A 45 -10.08 2.90 -22.90
C PHE A 45 -10.26 4.34 -23.36
N ARG A 46 -10.67 5.23 -22.45
CA ARG A 46 -10.77 6.66 -22.75
C ARG A 46 -9.40 7.27 -22.63
N CYS A 47 -8.59 7.10 -23.68
CA CYS A 47 -7.52 8.05 -23.96
C CYS A 47 -8.15 9.45 -24.02
N ASN A 48 -8.02 10.19 -22.93
CA ASN A 48 -8.26 11.63 -22.91
C ASN A 48 -7.33 12.26 -23.96
N GLU A 49 -7.68 13.42 -24.52
CA GLU A 49 -7.06 13.96 -25.74
C GLU A 49 -5.54 14.28 -25.65
N HIS A 50 -4.87 13.98 -24.54
CA HIS A 50 -3.44 14.15 -24.27
C HIS A 50 -2.69 12.85 -23.88
N GLY A 51 -3.36 11.69 -23.89
CA GLY A 51 -2.77 10.34 -24.01
C GLY A 51 -1.87 9.78 -22.89
N ARG A 52 -1.53 10.52 -21.84
CA ARG A 52 -0.45 10.17 -20.89
C ARG A 52 -0.89 9.64 -19.51
N GLU A 53 -2.19 9.54 -19.24
CA GLU A 53 -2.69 9.39 -17.87
C GLU A 53 -2.80 7.92 -17.41
N ASP A 54 -3.77 7.14 -17.91
CA ASP A 54 -4.01 5.71 -17.57
C ASP A 54 -2.73 4.85 -17.57
N CYS A 55 -1.83 5.17 -18.50
CA CYS A 55 -0.47 4.68 -18.64
C CYS A 55 0.30 4.49 -17.33
N THR A 56 0.21 5.48 -16.44
CA THR A 56 1.20 5.66 -15.37
C THR A 56 0.75 5.01 -14.06
N MET A 57 -0.55 4.77 -13.92
CA MET A 57 -1.08 3.80 -12.94
C MET A 57 -0.58 2.38 -13.24
N THR A 58 -0.56 2.04 -14.52
CA THR A 58 -0.38 0.67 -15.01
C THR A 58 1.04 0.18 -14.77
N SER A 59 2.04 0.97 -15.18
CA SER A 59 3.45 0.72 -14.87
C SER A 59 3.77 0.82 -13.37
N SER A 60 3.00 1.60 -12.60
CA SER A 60 3.10 1.67 -11.13
C SER A 60 2.77 0.33 -10.46
N VAL A 61 1.68 -0.38 -10.85
CA VAL A 61 1.48 -1.73 -10.31
C VAL A 61 2.53 -2.70 -10.85
N GLU A 62 2.85 -2.59 -12.15
CA GLU A 62 3.59 -3.64 -12.88
C GLU A 62 4.94 -3.95 -12.21
N SER A 63 5.86 -2.99 -12.09
CA SER A 63 7.18 -3.28 -11.51
C SER A 63 7.09 -3.75 -10.07
N SER A 64 6.28 -3.05 -9.26
CA SER A 64 5.96 -3.41 -7.89
C SER A 64 5.55 -4.88 -7.77
N PHE A 65 4.53 -5.27 -8.53
CA PHE A 65 3.94 -6.59 -8.51
C PHE A 65 4.86 -7.69 -9.09
N HIS A 66 5.50 -7.39 -10.22
CA HIS A 66 6.40 -8.29 -10.94
C HIS A 66 7.64 -8.60 -10.07
N SER A 67 8.18 -7.59 -9.38
CA SER A 67 9.25 -7.78 -8.41
C SER A 67 8.85 -8.72 -7.27
N ALA A 68 7.62 -8.61 -6.75
CA ALA A 68 7.12 -9.53 -5.74
C ALA A 68 7.06 -10.98 -6.26
N CYS A 69 6.48 -11.19 -7.45
CA CYS A 69 6.18 -12.55 -7.90
C CYS A 69 7.38 -13.33 -8.44
N LEU A 70 8.45 -12.64 -8.89
CA LEU A 70 9.70 -13.31 -9.28
C LEU A 70 10.57 -13.73 -8.09
N ILE A 71 10.51 -13.01 -6.98
CA ILE A 71 11.53 -13.09 -5.91
C ILE A 71 11.11 -14.01 -4.77
N TRP A 72 9.82 -14.28 -4.65
CA TRP A 72 9.24 -15.18 -3.65
C TRP A 72 9.57 -16.66 -3.89
N GLN A 73 9.86 -17.40 -2.82
CA GLN A 73 10.28 -18.81 -2.91
C GLN A 73 9.16 -19.79 -3.30
N ASP A 74 7.89 -19.51 -2.97
CA ASP A 74 6.72 -20.28 -3.44
C ASP A 74 5.63 -19.31 -3.94
N PRO A 75 5.77 -18.77 -5.17
CA PRO A 75 4.84 -17.77 -5.67
C PRO A 75 3.45 -18.35 -6.00
N GLY A 76 3.30 -19.68 -6.03
CA GLY A 76 2.00 -20.36 -6.14
C GLY A 76 1.15 -20.28 -4.86
N ARG A 77 1.73 -19.86 -3.73
CA ARG A 77 1.01 -19.55 -2.48
C ARG A 77 0.71 -18.06 -2.29
N ILE A 78 1.17 -17.20 -3.20
CA ILE A 78 0.84 -15.78 -3.17
C ILE A 78 -0.56 -15.58 -3.72
N LEU A 79 -1.42 -15.02 -2.88
CA LEU A 79 -2.70 -14.46 -3.30
C LEU A 79 -2.60 -12.93 -3.25
N LEU A 80 -2.64 -12.30 -4.42
CA LEU A 80 -2.71 -10.86 -4.60
C LEU A 80 -4.17 -10.42 -4.73
N HIS A 81 -4.49 -9.25 -4.19
CA HIS A 81 -5.85 -8.75 -4.14
C HIS A 81 -5.95 -7.25 -4.37
N ILE A 82 -6.44 -6.83 -5.53
CA ILE A 82 -6.72 -5.42 -5.84
C ILE A 82 -8.04 -4.98 -5.21
N VAL A 83 -8.00 -3.86 -4.49
CA VAL A 83 -9.13 -2.98 -4.21
C VAL A 83 -8.69 -1.62 -4.72
N THR A 84 -9.54 -0.94 -5.47
CA THR A 84 -9.27 0.38 -6.05
C THR A 84 -10.58 1.16 -6.17
N ASP A 85 -10.55 2.43 -6.56
CA ASP A 85 -11.78 3.19 -6.79
C ASP A 85 -12.49 2.76 -8.10
N ALA A 86 -13.77 3.13 -8.23
CA ALA A 86 -14.59 2.76 -9.37
C ALA A 86 -14.16 3.38 -10.73
N LEU A 87 -13.32 4.43 -10.72
CA LEU A 87 -12.76 5.01 -11.95
C LEU A 87 -11.64 4.13 -12.50
N ASN A 88 -10.83 3.56 -11.61
CA ASN A 88 -9.61 2.83 -11.95
C ASN A 88 -9.79 1.30 -11.98
N TYR A 89 -10.87 0.78 -11.37
CA TYR A 89 -11.24 -0.63 -11.40
C TYR A 89 -11.28 -1.27 -12.81
N PRO A 90 -11.88 -0.65 -13.86
CA PRO A 90 -11.91 -1.24 -15.19
C PRO A 90 -10.52 -1.38 -15.84
N ALA A 91 -9.64 -0.39 -15.64
CA ALA A 91 -8.27 -0.45 -16.17
C ALA A 91 -7.44 -1.53 -15.48
N MET A 92 -7.56 -1.66 -14.15
CA MET A 92 -6.94 -2.74 -13.37
C MET A 92 -7.45 -4.12 -13.78
N MET A 93 -8.77 -4.29 -13.93
CA MET A 93 -9.37 -5.53 -14.43
C MET A 93 -8.78 -5.91 -15.79
N MET A 94 -8.80 -5.00 -16.77
CA MET A 94 -8.32 -5.29 -18.12
C MET A 94 -6.81 -5.58 -18.14
N TRP A 95 -5.99 -4.84 -17.39
CA TRP A 95 -4.54 -5.02 -17.39
C TRP A 95 -4.12 -6.41 -16.91
N PHE A 96 -4.68 -6.90 -15.81
CA PHE A 96 -4.31 -8.20 -15.24
C PHE A 96 -5.05 -9.38 -15.89
N LEU A 97 -6.09 -9.13 -16.69
CA LEU A 97 -6.63 -10.14 -17.60
C LEU A 97 -5.76 -10.34 -18.86
N THR A 98 -5.07 -9.31 -19.34
CA THR A 98 -4.17 -9.41 -20.51
C THR A 98 -2.71 -9.68 -20.13
N ASN A 99 -2.28 -9.27 -18.94
CA ASN A 99 -0.98 -9.54 -18.34
C ASN A 99 -1.19 -10.38 -17.05
N PRO A 100 -1.70 -11.61 -17.15
CA PRO A 100 -1.97 -12.43 -15.99
C PRO A 100 -0.66 -12.75 -15.26
N PRO A 101 -0.61 -12.59 -13.93
CA PRO A 101 0.48 -13.12 -13.15
C PRO A 101 0.58 -14.63 -13.30
N THR A 102 1.80 -15.15 -13.37
CA THR A 102 2.05 -16.58 -13.18
C THR A 102 3.27 -16.77 -12.27
N PRO A 103 3.23 -17.68 -11.29
CA PRO A 103 2.12 -18.58 -10.93
C PRO A 103 1.14 -18.03 -9.86
N SER A 104 1.27 -16.77 -9.44
CA SER A 104 0.44 -16.19 -8.36
C SER A 104 -1.01 -15.91 -8.79
N VAL A 105 -1.94 -16.00 -7.84
CA VAL A 105 -3.37 -15.71 -8.08
C VAL A 105 -3.65 -14.24 -7.84
N ILE A 106 -4.46 -13.61 -8.70
CA ILE A 106 -4.91 -12.23 -8.54
C ILE A 106 -6.44 -12.11 -8.46
N GLN A 107 -6.91 -11.34 -7.50
CA GLN A 107 -8.29 -10.89 -7.35
C GLN A 107 -8.35 -9.37 -7.48
N ILE A 108 -9.49 -8.81 -7.88
CA ILE A 108 -9.69 -7.36 -8.08
C ILE A 108 -11.12 -6.98 -7.64
N GLN A 109 -11.27 -5.84 -6.97
CA GLN A 109 -12.52 -5.32 -6.40
C GLN A 109 -12.57 -3.78 -6.55
N SER A 110 -13.76 -3.20 -6.59
CA SER A 110 -13.96 -1.77 -6.36
C SER A 110 -14.22 -1.47 -4.88
N LEU A 111 -13.82 -0.28 -4.42
CA LEU A 111 -14.23 0.29 -3.14
C LEU A 111 -15.77 0.33 -3.02
N ASP A 112 -16.47 0.51 -4.14
CA ASP A 112 -17.93 0.60 -4.21
C ASP A 112 -18.60 -0.80 -4.12
N ASP A 113 -17.86 -1.90 -4.31
CA ASP A 113 -18.35 -3.27 -4.11
C ASP A 113 -18.39 -3.69 -2.63
N LEU A 114 -17.70 -2.94 -1.76
CA LEU A 114 -17.58 -3.21 -0.32
C LEU A 114 -18.84 -2.75 0.43
N LYS A 115 -19.95 -3.47 0.24
CA LYS A 115 -21.32 -3.13 0.72
C LYS A 115 -21.48 -2.93 2.24
N TRP A 116 -20.46 -3.24 3.05
CA TRP A 116 -20.43 -2.97 4.49
C TRP A 116 -19.86 -1.57 4.81
N LEU A 117 -19.19 -0.90 3.86
CA LEU A 117 -18.82 0.50 3.97
C LEU A 117 -20.08 1.38 3.90
N PRO A 118 -20.14 2.49 4.67
CA PRO A 118 -21.17 3.51 4.49
C PRO A 118 -21.09 4.12 3.09
N GLY A 119 -22.24 4.32 2.43
CA GLY A 119 -22.29 4.89 1.07
C GLY A 119 -21.72 6.32 0.95
N ASP A 120 -21.54 7.03 2.06
CA ASP A 120 -20.87 8.34 2.10
C ASP A 120 -19.36 8.26 2.36
N PHE A 121 -18.78 7.07 2.60
CA PHE A 121 -17.39 6.85 3.02
C PHE A 121 -16.39 7.64 2.16
N SER A 122 -16.48 7.52 0.84
CA SER A 122 -15.61 8.20 -0.13
C SER A 122 -15.75 9.73 -0.14
N SER A 123 -16.74 10.30 0.55
CA SER A 123 -16.93 11.75 0.75
C SER A 123 -16.44 12.24 2.13
N ARG A 124 -16.38 11.37 3.16
CA ARG A 124 -16.03 11.75 4.55
C ARG A 124 -14.66 12.42 4.69
N PHE A 125 -13.76 12.11 3.76
CA PHE A 125 -12.37 12.55 3.70
C PHE A 125 -12.14 13.71 2.70
N LYS A 126 -13.15 14.11 1.92
CA LYS A 126 -13.04 15.21 0.94
C LYS A 126 -13.12 16.57 1.63
N LEU A 127 -11.96 17.06 2.10
CA LEU A 127 -11.84 18.37 2.74
C LEU A 127 -11.96 19.53 1.73
N LYS A 128 -12.87 20.47 1.99
CA LYS A 128 -13.13 21.62 1.10
C LYS A 128 -11.88 22.48 0.93
N GLY A 129 -11.41 22.61 -0.32
CA GLY A 129 -10.21 23.37 -0.68
C GLY A 129 -8.91 22.55 -0.70
N VAL A 130 -8.89 21.35 -0.10
CA VAL A 130 -7.71 20.47 -0.12
C VAL A 130 -7.76 19.58 -1.36
N ARG A 131 -6.77 19.73 -2.25
CA ARG A 131 -6.58 18.92 -3.46
C ARG A 131 -5.40 17.94 -3.36
N ASP A 132 -4.98 17.60 -2.14
CA ASP A 132 -3.90 16.63 -1.88
C ASP A 132 -4.48 15.32 -1.30
N PRO A 133 -4.73 14.30 -2.13
CA PRO A 133 -5.16 12.98 -1.69
C PRO A 133 -4.30 12.19 -0.68
N ARG A 134 -3.14 12.69 -0.22
CA ARG A 134 -2.56 12.19 1.05
C ARG A 134 -3.47 12.51 2.25
N TYR A 135 -4.31 13.53 2.10
CA TYR A 135 -5.30 14.01 3.08
C TYR A 135 -6.74 13.68 2.66
N THR A 136 -7.01 13.29 1.40
CA THR A 136 -8.39 13.13 0.88
C THR A 136 -8.71 11.82 0.15
N SER A 137 -7.74 10.91 -0.10
CA SER A 137 -8.07 9.57 -0.62
C SER A 137 -8.82 8.74 0.43
N ALA A 138 -9.96 8.15 0.04
CA ALA A 138 -10.72 7.25 0.90
C ALA A 138 -10.00 5.91 1.13
N LEU A 139 -9.22 5.45 0.15
CA LEU A 139 -8.44 4.21 0.23
C LEU A 139 -7.27 4.35 1.23
N ASN A 140 -6.72 5.56 1.39
CA ASN A 140 -5.79 5.89 2.47
C ASN A 140 -6.39 5.68 3.87
N HIS A 141 -7.72 5.70 4.00
CA HIS A 141 -8.46 5.43 5.22
C HIS A 141 -9.02 4.00 5.27
N LEU A 142 -9.22 3.32 4.13
CA LEU A 142 -9.54 1.89 4.08
C LEU A 142 -8.49 1.02 4.78
N ARG A 143 -7.22 1.49 4.83
CA ARG A 143 -6.13 0.83 5.58
C ARG A 143 -6.37 0.64 7.08
N PHE A 144 -7.40 1.26 7.66
CA PHE A 144 -7.79 1.08 9.06
C PHE A 144 -8.99 0.15 9.27
N TYR A 145 -9.44 -0.50 8.19
CA TYR A 145 -10.55 -1.46 8.19
C TYR A 145 -10.10 -2.84 7.68
N LEU A 146 -8.79 -3.13 7.66
CA LEU A 146 -8.29 -4.40 7.15
C LEU A 146 -9.05 -5.60 7.76
N PRO A 147 -9.31 -5.69 9.08
CA PRO A 147 -10.05 -6.83 9.61
C PRO A 147 -11.51 -6.94 9.17
N GLU A 148 -12.18 -5.84 8.82
CA GLU A 148 -13.58 -5.75 8.40
C GLU A 148 -13.76 -6.03 6.92
N VAL A 149 -12.88 -5.48 6.07
CA VAL A 149 -12.85 -5.87 4.67
C VAL A 149 -12.45 -7.35 4.56
N PHE A 150 -11.60 -7.83 5.49
CA PHE A 150 -10.89 -9.09 5.40
C PHE A 150 -11.15 -10.04 6.58
N PRO A 151 -12.40 -10.50 6.77
CA PRO A 151 -12.84 -11.16 8.00
C PRO A 151 -12.16 -12.51 8.29
N SER A 152 -11.81 -13.30 7.27
CA SER A 152 -11.28 -14.66 7.46
C SER A 152 -9.77 -14.74 7.71
N LEU A 153 -9.01 -13.65 7.49
CA LEU A 153 -7.55 -13.68 7.58
C LEU A 153 -7.03 -13.54 9.00
N SER A 154 -5.94 -14.26 9.29
CA SER A 154 -5.10 -14.07 10.47
C SER A 154 -4.02 -13.00 10.29
N LYS A 155 -3.34 -12.97 9.13
CA LYS A 155 -2.17 -12.12 8.87
C LYS A 155 -2.16 -11.60 7.42
N VAL A 156 -1.59 -10.41 7.18
CA VAL A 156 -1.40 -9.81 5.84
C VAL A 156 -0.13 -8.95 5.79
N LEU A 157 0.55 -8.93 4.63
CA LEU A 157 1.67 -8.03 4.32
C LEU A 157 1.22 -6.88 3.42
N LEU A 158 1.04 -5.69 4.00
CA LEU A 158 0.77 -4.43 3.29
C LEU A 158 2.01 -3.95 2.52
N LEU A 159 1.92 -3.64 1.22
CA LEU A 159 2.89 -2.82 0.48
C LEU A 159 2.19 -1.72 -0.32
N ASP A 160 2.81 -0.54 -0.47
CA ASP A 160 2.29 0.60 -1.25
C ASP A 160 2.61 0.49 -2.77
N HIS A 161 2.12 1.41 -3.61
CA HIS A 161 2.14 1.34 -5.12
C HIS A 161 3.50 1.60 -5.77
N ASP A 162 4.43 2.01 -4.95
CA ASP A 162 5.65 2.73 -5.30
C ASP A 162 6.81 2.11 -4.53
N VAL A 163 6.76 0.79 -4.32
CA VAL A 163 7.82 0.00 -3.70
C VAL A 163 8.25 -1.14 -4.62
N VAL A 164 9.51 -1.57 -4.52
CA VAL A 164 10.10 -2.67 -5.28
C VAL A 164 10.63 -3.69 -4.28
N VAL A 165 10.28 -4.96 -4.47
CA VAL A 165 10.85 -6.08 -3.73
C VAL A 165 12.18 -6.45 -4.36
N GLN A 166 13.15 -6.82 -3.54
CA GLN A 166 14.47 -7.27 -3.99
C GLN A 166 14.90 -8.59 -3.33
N ASN A 167 14.35 -8.92 -2.17
CA ASN A 167 14.61 -10.18 -1.46
C ASN A 167 13.29 -10.83 -1.02
N ASP A 168 13.31 -12.14 -0.79
CA ASP A 168 12.12 -12.90 -0.38
C ASP A 168 11.54 -12.38 0.95
N LEU A 169 10.20 -12.32 1.03
CA LEU A 169 9.47 -11.74 2.16
C LEU A 169 8.75 -12.80 3.03
N SER A 170 8.99 -14.09 2.82
CA SER A 170 8.38 -15.18 3.61
C SER A 170 8.72 -15.09 5.10
N GLY A 171 9.93 -14.65 5.42
CA GLY A 171 10.39 -14.42 6.80
C GLY A 171 9.54 -13.41 7.59
N LEU A 172 8.76 -12.53 6.94
CA LEU A 172 7.80 -11.64 7.64
C LEU A 172 6.58 -12.39 8.20
N TRP A 173 6.26 -13.55 7.64
CA TRP A 173 5.10 -14.36 8.05
C TRP A 173 5.40 -15.18 9.30
N ASP A 174 6.63 -15.68 9.41
CA ASP A 174 7.10 -16.50 10.54
C ASP A 174 7.62 -15.66 11.72
N LEU A 175 7.52 -14.33 11.64
CA LEU A 175 7.81 -13.42 12.76
C LEU A 175 6.90 -13.72 13.97
N ASP A 176 7.53 -13.96 15.12
CA ASP A 176 6.92 -13.77 16.43
C ASP A 176 6.55 -12.30 16.61
N MET A 177 5.25 -12.02 16.50
CA MET A 177 4.69 -10.68 16.65
C MET A 177 4.71 -10.19 18.11
N LYS A 178 5.00 -11.02 19.12
CA LYS A 178 5.07 -10.62 20.55
C LYS A 178 3.81 -9.90 21.06
N GLY A 179 2.64 -10.29 20.57
CA GLY A 179 1.35 -9.64 20.87
C GLY A 179 1.19 -8.23 20.27
N LYS A 180 2.05 -7.83 19.32
CA LYS A 180 1.91 -6.62 18.52
C LYS A 180 0.97 -6.87 17.34
N VAL A 181 0.25 -5.84 16.93
CA VAL A 181 -0.72 -5.89 15.83
C VAL A 181 -0.06 -5.62 14.47
N THR A 182 1.06 -4.89 14.44
CA THR A 182 1.80 -4.63 13.20
C THR A 182 3.31 -4.77 13.40
N GLY A 183 4.04 -5.10 12.33
CA GLY A 183 5.49 -4.99 12.25
C GLY A 183 5.87 -3.97 11.18
N ALA A 184 6.74 -3.03 11.54
CA ALA A 184 7.19 -1.95 10.67
C ALA A 184 8.62 -1.51 11.03
N VAL A 185 9.35 -0.95 10.07
CA VAL A 185 10.61 -0.23 10.33
C VAL A 185 10.28 1.14 10.97
N ASP A 186 11.06 1.57 11.95
CA ASP A 186 10.93 2.92 12.53
C ASP A 186 11.69 3.98 11.71
N THR A 187 11.26 5.23 11.77
CA THR A 187 11.87 6.32 11.00
C THR A 187 12.90 7.12 11.82
N CYS A 188 13.21 6.74 13.06
CA CYS A 188 14.07 7.55 13.94
C CYS A 188 15.52 7.67 13.47
N THR A 189 16.05 6.63 12.82
CA THR A 189 17.39 6.60 12.22
C THR A 189 17.44 7.16 10.80
N SER A 190 16.29 7.34 10.15
CA SER A 190 16.20 7.74 8.74
C SER A 190 16.41 9.24 8.50
N SER A 191 16.71 9.59 7.25
CA SER A 191 16.79 10.97 6.75
C SER A 191 15.43 11.68 6.67
N GLU A 192 14.32 10.98 6.92
CA GLU A 192 12.96 11.51 6.84
C GLU A 192 12.73 12.75 7.72
N GLY A 193 11.86 13.64 7.24
CA GLY A 193 11.44 14.83 8.00
C GLY A 193 10.54 14.52 9.21
N PHE A 194 10.07 13.27 9.33
CA PHE A 194 9.02 12.84 10.25
C PHE A 194 9.47 11.76 11.25
N ARG A 195 10.63 11.97 11.90
CA ARG A 195 11.25 10.99 12.81
C ARG A 195 10.46 10.71 14.10
N GLN A 196 9.79 11.73 14.65
CA GLN A 196 9.13 11.70 15.96
C GLN A 196 7.67 12.12 15.86
N LEU A 197 6.83 11.68 16.81
CA LEU A 197 5.38 11.94 16.76
C LEU A 197 5.01 13.43 16.75
N ASP A 198 5.78 14.30 17.42
CA ASP A 198 5.56 15.75 17.43
C ASP A 198 5.65 16.43 16.05
N SER A 199 6.37 15.83 15.10
CA SER A 199 6.42 16.29 13.70
C SER A 199 5.12 16.00 12.92
N LEU A 200 4.35 14.99 13.35
CA LEU A 200 3.15 14.48 12.65
C LEU A 200 1.83 14.90 13.31
N ILE A 201 1.86 15.14 14.63
CA ILE A 201 0.69 15.32 15.49
C ILE A 201 0.83 16.62 16.29
N ASP A 202 -0.27 17.31 16.57
CA ASP A 202 -0.32 18.41 17.53
C ASP A 202 -0.47 17.90 18.98
N PHE A 203 0.55 18.17 19.80
CA PHE A 203 0.62 17.79 21.22
C PHE A 203 0.14 18.87 22.18
N SER A 204 -0.36 20.02 21.68
CA SER A 204 -1.00 21.04 22.53
C SER A 204 -2.34 20.58 23.12
N ASN A 205 -2.97 19.56 22.54
CA ASN A 205 -4.21 18.99 23.06
C ASN A 205 -3.93 17.95 24.17
N PRO A 206 -4.47 18.11 25.40
CA PRO A 206 -4.23 17.17 26.50
C PRO A 206 -4.65 15.72 26.20
N SER A 207 -5.65 15.52 25.34
CA SER A 207 -6.11 14.18 24.93
C SER A 207 -5.06 13.40 24.12
N VAL A 208 -4.11 14.11 23.51
CA VAL A 208 -2.96 13.55 22.80
C VAL A 208 -1.81 13.35 23.78
N PHE A 209 -1.44 14.42 24.49
CA PHE A 209 -0.31 14.45 25.41
C PHE A 209 -0.40 13.42 26.55
N ASN A 210 -1.61 13.09 27.01
CA ASN A 210 -1.82 12.12 28.09
C ASN A 210 -1.80 10.65 27.61
N GLU A 211 -1.84 10.37 26.30
CA GLU A 211 -1.86 9.00 25.75
C GLU A 211 -0.59 8.64 24.94
N LEU A 212 0.18 9.63 24.49
CA LEU A 212 1.31 9.47 23.57
C LEU A 212 2.55 10.22 24.06
N ASP A 213 3.74 9.70 23.79
CA ASP A 213 5.00 10.43 23.96
C ASP A 213 5.32 11.23 22.68
N PRO A 214 5.47 12.58 22.72
CA PRO A 214 5.89 13.38 21.57
C PRO A 214 7.24 12.96 20.98
N LYS A 215 8.10 12.30 21.77
CA LYS A 215 9.45 11.87 21.41
C LYS A 215 9.56 10.41 21.00
N ALA A 216 8.47 9.65 21.05
CA ALA A 216 8.42 8.33 20.44
C ALA A 216 8.69 8.41 18.93
N CYS A 217 9.39 7.39 18.42
CA CYS A 217 9.67 7.23 17.01
C CYS A 217 8.39 6.95 16.22
N ALA A 218 8.25 7.57 15.05
CA ALA A 218 7.23 7.18 14.10
C ALA A 218 7.65 5.89 13.37
N PHE A 219 6.66 5.15 12.87
CA PHE A 219 6.87 3.96 12.05
C PHE A 219 6.55 4.24 10.58
N ALA A 220 7.35 3.64 9.70
CA ALA A 220 7.14 3.69 8.26
C ALA A 220 5.81 3.02 7.88
N PHE A 221 5.16 3.55 6.85
CA PHE A 221 4.01 2.93 6.20
C PHE A 221 4.36 2.62 4.73
N GLY A 222 3.71 1.60 4.18
CA GLY A 222 3.93 1.15 2.79
C GLY A 222 4.87 -0.05 2.65
N MET A 223 5.41 -0.54 3.77
CA MET A 223 5.61 -1.96 3.99
C MET A 223 5.29 -2.27 5.46
N ASN A 224 4.24 -3.04 5.71
CA ASN A 224 3.77 -3.36 7.06
C ASN A 224 3.18 -4.76 7.12
N ILE A 225 3.69 -5.63 7.99
CA ILE A 225 2.99 -6.87 8.33
C ILE A 225 1.91 -6.54 9.38
N PHE A 226 0.71 -7.14 9.29
CA PHE A 226 -0.39 -6.97 10.25
C PHE A 226 -0.93 -8.32 10.71
N ASP A 227 -1.08 -8.49 12.02
CA ASP A 227 -1.87 -9.56 12.63
C ASP A 227 -3.30 -9.07 12.83
N LEU A 228 -4.20 -9.54 11.98
CA LEU A 228 -5.60 -9.15 11.96
C LEU A 228 -6.40 -9.82 13.09
N ASN A 229 -5.93 -10.95 13.64
CA ASN A 229 -6.57 -11.57 14.80
C ASN A 229 -6.35 -10.74 16.06
N GLU A 230 -5.11 -10.31 16.30
CA GLU A 230 -4.78 -9.43 17.42
C GLU A 230 -5.39 -8.03 17.22
N TRP A 231 -5.49 -7.53 15.97
CA TRP A 231 -6.24 -6.29 15.65
C TRP A 231 -7.71 -6.38 16.09
N ARG A 232 -8.45 -7.43 15.68
CA ARG A 232 -9.85 -7.64 16.06
C ARG A 232 -10.00 -7.74 17.58
N LYS A 233 -9.11 -8.52 18.21
CA LYS A 233 -9.05 -8.71 19.68
C LYS A 233 -8.80 -7.41 20.45
N GLN A 234 -8.01 -6.48 19.91
CA GLN A 234 -7.79 -5.16 20.51
C GLN A 234 -8.77 -4.07 20.03
N GLY A 235 -9.65 -4.37 19.07
CA GLY A 235 -10.68 -3.46 18.58
C GLY A 235 -10.14 -2.21 17.87
N LEU A 236 -8.97 -2.26 17.23
CA LEU A 236 -8.26 -1.05 16.79
C LEU A 236 -9.00 -0.23 15.71
N SER A 237 -9.93 -0.82 14.97
CA SER A 237 -10.80 -0.09 14.03
C SER A 237 -11.70 0.93 14.77
N THR A 238 -12.15 0.59 15.98
CA THR A 238 -12.85 1.51 16.90
C THR A 238 -11.90 2.57 17.47
N THR A 239 -10.66 2.20 17.78
CA THR A 239 -9.59 3.15 18.18
C THR A 239 -9.30 4.15 17.07
N TYR A 240 -9.24 3.69 15.82
CA TYR A 240 -9.14 4.54 14.63
C TYR A 240 -10.33 5.49 14.51
N HIS A 241 -11.57 5.00 14.68
CA HIS A 241 -12.76 5.87 14.66
C HIS A 241 -12.69 6.97 15.72
N ARG A 242 -12.26 6.67 16.96
CA ARG A 242 -12.07 7.66 18.03
C ARG A 242 -11.08 8.76 17.61
N TRP A 243 -9.89 8.37 17.16
CA TRP A 243 -8.86 9.32 16.75
C TRP A 243 -9.26 10.12 15.50
N PHE A 244 -9.88 9.48 14.50
CA PHE A 244 -10.33 10.17 13.28
C PHE A 244 -11.31 11.30 13.58
N GLN A 245 -12.28 11.09 14.49
CA GLN A 245 -13.22 12.16 14.86
C GLN A 245 -12.54 13.26 15.68
N LEU A 246 -11.74 12.90 16.69
CA LEU A 246 -11.03 13.87 17.54
C LEU A 246 -10.08 14.76 16.71
N GLY A 247 -9.27 14.18 15.83
CA GLY A 247 -8.40 14.96 14.95
C GLY A 247 -9.14 15.76 13.87
N LYS A 248 -10.41 15.45 13.60
CA LYS A 248 -11.28 16.21 12.70
C LYS A 248 -11.93 17.42 13.39
N SER A 249 -12.25 17.35 14.69
CA SER A 249 -12.70 18.53 15.46
C SER A 249 -11.51 19.42 15.85
N GLU A 250 -10.46 18.83 16.41
CA GLU A 250 -9.32 19.55 17.00
C GLU A 250 -8.18 19.84 16.01
N LYS A 251 -8.29 19.40 14.75
CA LYS A 251 -7.31 19.63 13.65
C LYS A 251 -5.89 19.11 13.91
N LEU A 252 -5.75 18.03 14.68
CA LEU A 252 -4.48 17.52 15.22
C LEU A 252 -3.46 17.00 14.18
N TRP A 253 -3.88 16.71 12.95
CA TRP A 253 -3.09 15.92 11.98
C TRP A 253 -2.35 16.78 10.95
N LYS A 254 -1.01 16.72 10.98
CA LYS A 254 -0.14 17.50 10.07
C LYS A 254 0.08 16.82 8.71
N ALA A 255 -0.12 15.50 8.62
CA ALA A 255 0.25 14.67 7.48
C ALA A 255 -0.85 13.68 7.00
N GLY A 256 -2.11 14.12 6.97
CA GLY A 256 -3.21 13.33 6.38
C GLY A 256 -3.56 12.08 7.19
N SER A 257 -3.51 10.90 6.57
CA SER A 257 -3.77 9.63 7.24
C SER A 257 -2.57 9.04 8.00
N LEU A 258 -1.34 9.49 7.76
CA LEU A 258 -0.14 8.96 8.42
C LEU A 258 -0.14 9.14 9.95
N PRO A 259 -0.55 10.29 10.52
CA PRO A 259 -0.70 10.45 11.97
C PRO A 259 -1.69 9.46 12.59
N LEU A 260 -2.77 9.12 11.88
CA LEU A 260 -3.73 8.11 12.33
C LEU A 260 -3.08 6.72 12.42
N GLY A 261 -2.13 6.41 11.52
CA GLY A 261 -1.28 5.23 11.63
C GLY A 261 -0.54 5.19 12.97
N GLN A 262 0.16 6.27 13.30
CA GLN A 262 0.97 6.33 14.52
C GLN A 262 0.13 6.19 15.80
N VAL A 263 -1.01 6.89 15.91
CA VAL A 263 -1.83 6.87 17.15
C VAL A 263 -2.65 5.58 17.33
N VAL A 264 -3.02 4.89 16.24
CA VAL A 264 -3.77 3.63 16.30
C VAL A 264 -2.87 2.47 16.70
N PHE A 265 -1.66 2.41 16.14
CA PHE A 265 -0.68 1.34 16.46
C PHE A 265 0.35 1.75 17.52
N TYR A 266 0.16 2.87 18.22
CA TYR A 266 1.02 3.28 19.32
C TYR A 266 1.14 2.17 20.38
N ASN A 267 2.38 1.85 20.78
CA ASN A 267 2.77 0.69 21.60
C ASN A 267 2.33 -0.70 21.08
N ARG A 268 1.77 -0.79 19.87
CA ARG A 268 1.24 -2.01 19.21
C ARG A 268 2.01 -2.40 17.94
N THR A 269 3.09 -1.69 17.63
CA THR A 269 4.06 -2.05 16.59
C THR A 269 5.22 -2.89 17.16
N LEU A 270 5.70 -3.84 16.37
CA LEU A 270 6.99 -4.51 16.50
C LEU A 270 7.99 -3.80 15.57
N PRO A 271 9.09 -3.21 16.09
CA PRO A 271 10.15 -2.69 15.24
C PRO A 271 10.81 -3.80 14.43
N LEU A 272 10.96 -3.58 13.12
CA LEU A 272 11.68 -4.46 12.20
C LEU A 272 13.09 -3.90 11.92
N ASP A 273 14.02 -4.80 11.57
CA ASP A 273 15.33 -4.42 11.03
C ASP A 273 15.14 -3.51 9.80
N HIS A 274 15.85 -2.38 9.74
CA HIS A 274 15.78 -1.39 8.66
C HIS A 274 15.89 -1.99 7.24
N ARG A 275 16.66 -3.08 7.08
CA ARG A 275 16.80 -3.79 5.80
C ARG A 275 15.47 -4.33 5.26
N TRP A 276 14.44 -4.51 6.09
CA TRP A 276 13.13 -4.89 5.60
C TRP A 276 12.45 -3.81 4.75
N HIS A 277 12.69 -2.52 5.02
CA HIS A 277 12.03 -1.40 4.34
C HIS A 277 12.91 -0.15 4.29
N VAL A 278 13.58 0.08 3.16
CA VAL A 278 14.32 1.33 2.90
C VAL A 278 13.42 2.29 2.14
N LEU A 279 13.15 3.46 2.73
CA LEU A 279 12.27 4.49 2.20
C LEU A 279 13.02 5.78 1.83
N GLY A 280 12.35 6.70 1.16
CA GLY A 280 12.85 8.03 0.81
C GLY A 280 13.26 8.20 -0.65
N LEU A 281 13.23 7.14 -1.49
CA LEU A 281 13.74 7.17 -2.87
C LEU A 281 12.97 8.14 -3.80
N GLY A 282 11.83 8.68 -3.35
CA GLY A 282 11.06 9.72 -4.04
C GLY A 282 11.30 11.15 -3.51
N HIS A 283 12.32 11.40 -2.69
CA HIS A 283 12.80 12.75 -2.33
C HIS A 283 14.27 12.85 -1.89
N ASP A 284 14.82 11.84 -1.23
CA ASP A 284 16.20 11.84 -0.74
C ASP A 284 17.13 11.13 -1.73
N SER A 285 18.20 11.80 -2.16
CA SER A 285 19.21 11.27 -3.07
C SER A 285 20.45 10.70 -2.35
N SER A 286 20.53 10.83 -1.03
CA SER A 286 21.70 10.46 -0.23
C SER A 286 21.83 8.94 0.01
N ILE A 287 20.70 8.24 0.22
CA ILE A 287 20.55 6.79 0.50
C ILE A 287 21.63 5.94 -0.20
N GLY A 288 22.33 5.12 0.58
CA GLY A 288 23.56 4.44 0.14
C GLY A 288 23.34 3.36 -0.92
N ARG A 289 24.41 2.92 -1.60
CA ARG A 289 24.34 1.71 -2.44
C ARG A 289 24.10 0.48 -1.56
N ASP A 290 24.95 0.30 -0.55
CA ASP A 290 25.00 -0.87 0.32
C ASP A 290 23.68 -1.05 1.10
N GLU A 291 23.06 0.07 1.47
CA GLU A 291 21.72 0.16 2.06
C GLU A 291 20.63 -0.32 1.09
N LEU A 292 20.67 0.09 -0.18
CA LEU A 292 19.74 -0.38 -1.21
C LEU A 292 19.98 -1.84 -1.60
N GLU A 293 21.23 -2.29 -1.71
CA GLU A 293 21.57 -3.67 -2.07
C GLU A 293 21.25 -4.67 -0.95
N SER A 294 21.21 -4.22 0.31
CA SER A 294 20.79 -5.03 1.46
C SER A 294 19.29 -4.93 1.80
N ALA A 295 18.51 -4.08 1.11
CA ALA A 295 17.10 -3.89 1.37
C ALA A 295 16.21 -4.98 0.75
N SER A 296 15.28 -5.55 1.50
CA SER A 296 14.25 -6.47 1.01
C SER A 296 13.15 -5.75 0.23
N VAL A 297 12.80 -4.53 0.64
CA VAL A 297 11.85 -3.65 -0.05
C VAL A 297 12.40 -2.22 -0.07
N ILE A 298 12.44 -1.61 -1.25
CA ILE A 298 12.79 -0.19 -1.44
C ILE A 298 11.54 0.62 -1.81
N HIS A 299 11.33 1.79 -1.23
CA HIS A 299 10.10 2.60 -1.36
C HIS A 299 10.41 4.01 -1.88
N TYR A 300 9.82 4.34 -3.03
CA TYR A 300 9.86 5.65 -3.67
C TYR A 300 8.92 6.67 -3.00
N SER A 301 8.87 6.65 -1.66
CA SER A 301 8.09 7.58 -0.84
C SER A 301 8.47 9.02 -1.18
N GLY A 302 7.48 9.92 -1.24
CA GLY A 302 7.67 11.28 -1.73
C GLY A 302 6.99 11.58 -3.07
N LYS A 303 7.64 12.42 -3.89
CA LYS A 303 7.07 13.02 -5.11
C LYS A 303 7.80 12.62 -6.40
N LEU A 304 9.08 12.29 -6.31
CA LEU A 304 9.97 12.05 -7.46
C LEU A 304 9.88 10.59 -7.95
N LYS A 305 8.65 10.16 -8.27
CA LYS A 305 8.31 8.76 -8.61
C LYS A 305 9.03 8.29 -9.89
N PRO A 306 9.53 7.04 -9.94
CA PRO A 306 10.53 6.59 -10.94
C PRO A 306 10.06 6.69 -12.40
N TRP A 307 8.76 6.52 -12.65
CA TRP A 307 8.10 6.68 -13.94
C TRP A 307 7.92 8.14 -14.41
N LEU A 308 8.31 9.13 -13.61
CA LEU A 308 8.29 10.55 -13.98
C LEU A 308 9.69 11.03 -14.39
N GLU A 309 9.74 11.96 -15.35
CA GLU A 309 10.97 12.63 -15.79
C GLU A 309 11.76 13.30 -14.65
N ILE A 310 11.06 13.75 -13.61
CA ILE A 310 11.61 14.40 -12.40
C ILE A 310 12.18 13.42 -11.37
N SER A 311 12.13 12.10 -11.61
CA SER A 311 12.65 11.10 -10.66
C SER A 311 14.15 11.18 -10.47
N ILE A 312 14.62 10.80 -9.27
CA ILE A 312 16.05 10.76 -8.94
C ILE A 312 16.74 9.70 -9.83
N PRO A 313 17.65 10.07 -10.77
CA PRO A 313 18.16 9.14 -11.77
C PRO A 313 18.88 7.91 -11.19
N LYS A 314 19.56 8.09 -10.05
CA LYS A 314 20.24 7.06 -9.24
C LYS A 314 19.36 5.84 -8.93
N TYR A 315 18.04 6.01 -8.86
CA TYR A 315 17.11 4.95 -8.44
C TYR A 315 16.22 4.39 -9.55
N ARG A 316 16.25 4.94 -10.78
CA ARG A 316 15.41 4.47 -11.89
C ARG A 316 15.67 3.00 -12.25
N GLY A 317 16.94 2.59 -12.23
CA GLY A 317 17.36 1.22 -12.64
C GLY A 317 16.77 0.07 -11.82
N TYR A 318 16.37 0.31 -10.56
CA TYR A 318 15.68 -0.70 -9.75
C TYR A 318 14.18 -0.83 -10.10
N TRP A 319 13.57 0.23 -10.64
CA TRP A 319 12.18 0.21 -11.12
C TRP A 319 12.06 -0.37 -12.53
N ASN A 320 12.90 0.15 -13.44
CA ASN A 320 12.83 -0.12 -14.87
C ASN A 320 13.05 -1.60 -15.22
N ARG A 321 13.85 -2.33 -14.43
CA ARG A 321 14.14 -3.76 -14.63
C ARG A 321 12.93 -4.71 -14.50
N TYR A 322 11.78 -4.19 -14.05
CA TYR A 322 10.53 -4.96 -13.90
C TYR A 322 9.40 -4.45 -14.82
N LEU A 323 9.69 -3.52 -15.74
CA LEU A 323 8.75 -3.08 -16.78
C LEU A 323 8.98 -3.88 -18.07
N ASN A 324 7.91 -4.41 -18.66
CA ASN A 324 7.98 -5.05 -19.98
C ASN A 324 7.92 -3.99 -21.10
N TYR A 325 9.07 -3.42 -21.46
CA TYR A 325 9.16 -2.39 -22.52
C TYR A 325 8.73 -2.85 -23.93
N ASP A 326 8.61 -4.16 -24.18
CA ASP A 326 8.03 -4.71 -25.41
C ASP A 326 6.49 -4.69 -25.41
N ASN A 327 5.86 -4.36 -24.27
CA ASN A 327 4.42 -4.26 -24.15
C ASN A 327 3.88 -3.07 -24.98
N PRO A 328 3.00 -3.30 -25.99
CA PRO A 328 2.50 -2.23 -26.86
C PRO A 328 1.77 -1.11 -26.12
N HIS A 329 1.20 -1.38 -24.94
CA HIS A 329 0.57 -0.35 -24.12
C HIS A 329 1.61 0.59 -23.49
N LEU A 330 2.71 0.07 -22.92
CA LEU A 330 3.79 0.93 -22.41
C LEU A 330 4.43 1.76 -23.53
N GLN A 331 4.57 1.18 -24.73
CA GLN A 331 5.09 1.90 -25.90
C GLN A 331 4.15 3.02 -26.36
N GLN A 332 2.82 2.79 -26.41
CA GLN A 332 1.81 3.83 -26.68
C GLN A 332 1.84 4.96 -25.63
N CYS A 333 2.26 4.63 -24.41
CA CYS A 333 2.42 5.54 -23.28
C CYS A 333 3.75 6.31 -23.26
N ASN A 334 4.60 6.16 -24.29
CA ASN A 334 5.95 6.75 -24.35
C ASN A 334 6.85 6.28 -23.18
N ILE A 335 6.62 5.06 -22.68
CA ILE A 335 7.46 4.39 -21.69
C ILE A 335 8.39 3.43 -22.44
N HIS A 336 9.66 3.81 -22.54
CA HIS A 336 10.70 3.12 -23.31
C HIS A 336 11.93 2.83 -22.43
N GLY A 337 12.72 1.83 -22.82
CA GLY A 337 13.90 1.33 -22.08
C GLY A 337 15.18 2.13 -22.33
#